data_AF-A0A424SUQ3-F1
#
_entry.id   AF-A0A424SUQ3-F1
#
_cell.length_a   1.000
_cell.length_b   1.000
_cell.length_c   1.000
_cell.angle_alpha   90.00
_cell.angle_beta   90.00
_cell.angle_gamma   90.00
#
_symmetry.space_group_name_H-M   'P 1'
#
loop_
_entity.id
_entity.type
_entity.pdbx_description
1 polymer ?
#
loop_
_entity_poly.entity_id
_entity_poly.type
_entity_poly.pdbx_seq_one_letter_code
_entity_poly.pdbx_strand_id
1 'polypeptide(L)'
;MKHILILLFLFSTNSFSGEIDGKGIECWPKGVDKKIKEGSMHWFNNNRVIWVHTLGKARIPPSEVLSSHRKDVWSSKTYTTNANHVMWTSHVYFSNYLDRKTLVLEIRNVHNDDIVIQTCRVFTGFEEVIKKQDKYLKADEERERIREEKERKAREGNKI
;
A
#
# COMPACT_ATOMS: atom_id res chain seq x y z
N MET A 1 8.23 -39.47 5.00
CA MET A 1 8.35 -38.00 5.23
C MET A 1 8.63 -37.23 3.93
N LYS A 2 7.79 -37.37 2.88
CA LYS A 2 7.93 -36.63 1.60
C LYS A 2 6.72 -35.77 1.24
N HIS A 3 5.63 -35.83 2.02
CA HIS A 3 4.35 -35.17 1.68
C HIS A 3 4.01 -33.97 2.59
N ILE A 4 4.78 -33.73 3.66
CA ILE A 4 4.56 -32.61 4.59
C ILE A 4 4.96 -31.26 3.97
N LEU A 5 5.93 -31.24 3.05
CA LEU A 5 6.38 -30.02 2.38
C LEU A 5 5.37 -29.43 1.38
N ILE A 6 4.46 -30.25 0.83
CA ILE A 6 3.49 -29.78 -0.17
C ILE A 6 2.31 -29.03 0.51
N LEU A 7 1.97 -29.39 1.76
CA LEU A 7 0.94 -28.68 2.54
C LEU A 7 1.37 -27.28 2.97
N LEU A 8 2.67 -27.03 3.14
CA LEU A 8 3.21 -25.68 3.42
C LEU A 8 3.15 -24.76 2.19
N PHE A 9 3.15 -25.32 0.98
CA PHE A 9 3.06 -24.53 -0.26
C PHE A 9 1.61 -24.09 -0.58
N LEU A 10 0.60 -24.82 -0.08
CA LEU A 10 -0.82 -24.53 -0.31
C LEU A 10 -1.37 -23.33 0.49
N PHE A 11 -0.59 -22.77 1.43
CA PHE A 11 -0.91 -21.48 2.07
C PHE A 11 -0.34 -20.27 1.33
N SER A 12 0.31 -20.47 0.19
CA SER A 12 0.55 -19.39 -0.78
C SER A 12 -0.74 -19.23 -1.59
N THR A 13 -1.54 -18.18 -1.43
CA THR A 13 -1.19 -16.91 -2.06
C THR A 13 -2.08 -15.73 -1.65
N ASN A 14 -3.11 -15.87 -0.81
CA ASN A 14 -4.05 -14.75 -0.54
C ASN A 14 -4.54 -14.64 0.92
N SER A 15 -3.77 -15.09 1.90
CA SER A 15 -4.11 -14.90 3.31
C SER A 15 -2.83 -14.86 4.15
N PHE A 16 -2.79 -14.08 5.24
CA PHE A 16 -1.69 -14.20 6.21
C PHE A 16 -2.22 -14.72 7.55
N SER A 17 -1.61 -15.80 8.03
CA SER A 17 -1.73 -16.29 9.40
C SER A 17 -0.54 -15.76 10.23
N GLY A 18 -0.79 -15.26 11.44
CA GLY A 18 0.26 -14.76 12.35
C GLY A 18 0.10 -13.29 12.75
N GLU A 19 1.17 -12.70 13.29
CA GLU A 19 1.22 -11.28 13.69
C GLU A 19 1.18 -10.36 12.47
N ILE A 20 0.52 -9.20 12.57
CA ILE A 20 0.48 -8.19 11.49
C ILE A 20 1.76 -7.33 11.50
N ASP A 21 2.45 -7.23 12.63
CA ASP A 21 3.73 -6.54 12.72
C ASP A 21 4.77 -7.16 11.80
N GLY A 22 5.60 -6.31 11.18
CA GLY A 22 6.59 -6.73 10.20
C GLY A 22 6.00 -7.02 8.82
N LYS A 23 4.74 -6.64 8.56
CA LYS A 23 4.07 -6.86 7.26
C LYS A 23 3.79 -5.55 6.53
N GLY A 24 4.02 -5.58 5.21
CA GLY A 24 3.59 -4.55 4.27
C GLY A 24 2.31 -4.98 3.57
N ILE A 25 1.35 -4.09 3.45
CA ILE A 25 0.08 -4.32 2.75
C ILE A 25 -0.02 -3.35 1.59
N GLU A 26 -0.17 -3.86 0.39
CA GLU A 26 -0.40 -3.07 -0.82
C GLU A 26 -1.78 -3.37 -1.36
N CYS A 27 -2.57 -2.33 -1.62
CA CYS A 27 -3.97 -2.44 -1.99
C CYS A 27 -4.27 -1.64 -3.26
N TRP A 28 -5.15 -2.18 -4.10
CA TRP A 28 -5.64 -1.52 -5.31
C TRP A 28 -7.17 -1.55 -5.37
N PRO A 29 -7.81 -0.47 -5.84
CA PRO A 29 -9.27 -0.45 -6.00
C PRO A 29 -9.74 -1.54 -6.97
N LYS A 30 -10.81 -2.24 -6.60
CA LYS A 30 -11.41 -3.29 -7.43
C LYS A 30 -12.08 -2.65 -8.66
N GLY A 31 -11.77 -3.17 -9.85
CA GLY A 31 -12.44 -2.76 -11.10
C GLY A 31 -11.88 -1.51 -11.80
N VAL A 32 -10.77 -0.94 -11.32
CA VAL A 32 -10.11 0.18 -12.00
C VAL A 32 -9.11 -0.36 -13.02
N ASP A 33 -9.24 0.07 -14.27
CA ASP A 33 -8.31 -0.21 -15.36
C ASP A 33 -6.88 0.12 -14.92
N LYS A 34 -5.91 -0.76 -15.20
CA LYS A 34 -4.51 -0.76 -14.64
C LYS A 34 -3.73 0.55 -14.84
N LYS A 35 -4.31 1.50 -15.56
CA LYS A 35 -3.76 2.81 -15.93
C LYS A 35 -4.01 3.89 -14.85
N ILE A 36 -5.07 3.79 -14.05
CA ILE A 36 -5.30 4.69 -12.90
C ILE A 36 -4.91 3.94 -11.63
N LYS A 37 -3.61 4.04 -11.29
CA LYS A 37 -3.00 3.33 -10.17
C LYS A 37 -3.01 4.20 -8.90
N GLU A 38 -4.17 4.54 -8.34
CA GLU A 38 -4.18 5.09 -6.98
C GLU A 38 -4.35 3.94 -5.98
N GLY A 39 -3.35 3.06 -5.95
CA GLY A 39 -3.21 2.05 -4.90
C GLY A 39 -2.59 2.65 -3.65
N SER A 40 -2.77 1.97 -2.52
CA SER A 40 -2.20 2.36 -1.23
C SER A 40 -1.22 1.31 -0.74
N MET A 41 -0.15 1.75 -0.08
CA MET A 41 0.79 0.85 0.59
C MET A 41 0.92 1.24 2.06
N HIS A 42 0.83 0.25 2.95
CA HIS A 42 0.84 0.42 4.40
C HIS A 42 1.91 -0.50 5.00
N TRP A 43 2.62 -0.03 6.02
CA TRP A 43 3.57 -0.83 6.80
C TRP A 43 3.12 -0.90 8.25
N PHE A 44 3.05 -2.12 8.80
CA PHE A 44 2.62 -2.39 10.16
C PHE A 44 3.82 -2.77 11.01
N ASN A 45 4.08 -2.01 12.07
CA ASN A 45 5.15 -2.29 13.01
C ASN A 45 4.89 -1.67 14.40
N ASN A 46 5.15 -2.41 15.47
CA ASN A 46 4.98 -1.98 16.85
C ASN A 46 3.62 -1.32 17.13
N ASN A 47 2.53 -1.96 16.72
CA ASN A 47 1.15 -1.43 16.86
C ASN A 47 0.88 -0.11 16.12
N ARG A 48 1.74 0.26 15.17
CA ARG A 48 1.56 1.40 14.29
C ARG A 48 1.41 0.97 12.85
N VAL A 49 0.51 1.64 12.14
CA VAL A 49 0.45 1.61 10.69
C VAL A 49 1.04 2.90 10.15
N ILE A 50 1.95 2.76 9.20
CA ILE A 50 2.58 3.86 8.48
C ILE A 50 2.08 3.81 7.06
N TRP A 51 1.53 4.93 6.58
CA TRP A 51 1.20 5.06 5.17
C TRP A 51 2.48 5.27 4.38
N VAL A 52 2.79 4.30 3.53
CA VAL A 52 4.06 4.21 2.80
C VAL A 52 3.95 4.91 1.45
N HIS A 53 2.83 4.77 0.76
CA HIS A 53 2.68 5.39 -0.56
C HIS A 53 1.20 5.53 -0.92
N THR A 54 0.83 6.70 -1.46
CA THR A 54 -0.26 6.83 -2.43
C THR A 54 0.39 6.77 -3.80
N LEU A 55 0.23 5.66 -4.52
CA LEU A 55 0.86 5.51 -5.84
C LEU A 55 0.60 6.77 -6.67
N GLY A 56 1.66 7.51 -7.03
CA GLY A 56 1.60 8.77 -7.78
C GLY A 56 1.77 10.09 -7.03
N LYS A 57 1.85 10.17 -5.67
CA LYS A 57 1.92 11.49 -4.98
C LYS A 57 2.80 11.64 -3.71
N ALA A 58 3.45 10.60 -3.16
CA ALA A 58 4.26 10.79 -1.92
C ALA A 58 5.53 9.93 -1.83
N ARG A 59 6.64 10.54 -1.39
CA ARG A 59 7.97 9.95 -1.10
C ARG A 59 8.10 9.59 0.39
N ILE A 60 8.55 8.40 0.79
CA ILE A 60 9.11 8.21 2.16
C ILE A 60 10.64 8.36 2.11
N PRO A 61 11.28 8.96 3.12
CA PRO A 61 12.72 8.91 3.28
C PRO A 61 13.23 7.51 3.71
N PRO A 62 14.51 7.21 3.47
CA PRO A 62 15.10 5.90 3.73
C PRO A 62 15.07 5.47 5.20
N SER A 63 15.38 4.18 5.41
CA SER A 63 15.30 3.36 6.64
C SER A 63 15.66 4.03 7.98
N GLU A 64 16.50 5.07 8.01
CA GLU A 64 16.92 5.81 9.22
C GLU A 64 15.79 6.59 9.91
N VAL A 65 14.67 6.85 9.22
CA VAL A 65 13.49 7.53 9.81
C VAL A 65 12.59 6.57 10.59
N LEU A 66 12.70 5.24 10.38
CA LEU A 66 11.92 4.26 11.15
C LEU A 66 12.62 3.80 12.42
N SER A 67 13.94 3.93 12.51
CA SER A 67 14.71 3.68 13.74
C SER A 67 14.73 4.89 14.67
N SER A 68 14.63 6.11 14.12
CA SER A 68 14.56 7.34 14.91
C SER A 68 13.11 7.77 15.16
N HIS A 69 12.77 8.06 16.41
CA HIS A 69 11.47 8.49 16.90
C HIS A 69 11.00 9.87 16.36
N ARG A 70 11.20 10.20 15.07
CA ARG A 70 10.65 11.44 14.49
C ARG A 70 9.16 11.23 14.20
N LYS A 71 8.36 11.50 15.22
CA LYS A 71 6.90 11.34 15.29
C LYS A 71 6.10 12.20 14.31
N ASP A 72 6.72 13.11 13.56
CA ASP A 72 6.02 14.34 13.13
C ASP A 72 5.90 14.55 11.61
N VAL A 73 6.32 13.60 10.76
CA VAL A 73 6.21 13.76 9.29
C VAL A 73 5.30 12.71 8.63
N TRP A 74 4.99 11.61 9.32
CA TRP A 74 4.13 10.55 8.81
C TRP A 74 2.95 10.38 9.75
N SER A 75 1.73 10.33 9.23
CA SER A 75 0.53 10.05 10.02
C SER A 75 0.54 8.59 10.48
N SER A 76 1.43 8.24 11.43
CA SER A 76 1.43 6.92 12.04
C SER A 76 0.18 6.83 12.91
N LYS A 77 -0.64 5.82 12.66
CA LYS A 77 -1.90 5.60 13.38
C LYS A 77 -1.78 4.29 14.13
N THR A 78 -2.46 4.20 15.27
CA THR A 78 -2.58 2.91 15.94
C THR A 78 -3.54 2.04 15.13
N TYR A 79 -3.25 0.73 15.08
CA TYR A 79 -4.19 -0.24 14.56
C TYR A 79 -4.63 -1.18 15.67
N THR A 80 -5.80 -1.77 15.51
CA THR A 80 -6.27 -2.90 16.31
C THR A 80 -6.33 -4.13 15.42
N THR A 81 -6.11 -5.31 15.99
CA THR A 81 -6.13 -6.56 15.22
C THR A 81 -6.79 -7.65 16.06
N ASN A 82 -7.51 -8.54 15.37
CA ASN A 82 -7.97 -9.80 15.91
C ASN A 82 -7.63 -10.93 14.93
N ALA A 83 -8.17 -12.13 15.16
CA ALA A 83 -7.89 -13.30 14.32
C ALA A 83 -8.30 -13.11 12.85
N ASN A 84 -9.34 -12.32 12.58
CA ASN A 84 -9.95 -12.17 11.25
C ASN A 84 -9.64 -10.83 10.58
N HIS A 85 -9.46 -9.76 11.36
CA HIS A 85 -9.38 -8.41 10.83
C HIS A 85 -8.25 -7.59 11.44
N VAL A 86 -7.76 -6.62 10.66
CA VAL A 86 -6.92 -5.50 11.09
C VAL A 86 -7.67 -4.20 10.81
N MET A 87 -7.71 -3.30 11.78
CA MET A 87 -8.47 -2.05 11.69
C MET A 87 -7.60 -0.85 12.03
N TRP A 88 -7.70 0.23 11.26
CA TRP A 88 -7.02 1.50 11.55
C TRP A 88 -7.75 2.70 10.95
N THR A 89 -7.45 3.89 11.45
CA THR A 89 -8.06 5.14 10.97
C THR A 89 -7.02 5.92 10.16
N SER A 90 -7.20 6.07 8.85
CA SER A 90 -6.23 6.75 7.96
C SER A 90 -6.37 8.29 8.02
N HIS A 91 -7.59 8.79 8.18
CA HIS A 91 -7.92 10.19 8.40
C HIS A 91 -9.05 10.27 9.43
N VAL A 92 -9.34 11.46 10.00
CA VAL A 92 -10.45 11.67 10.96
C VAL A 92 -11.77 11.06 10.49
N TYR A 93 -11.96 10.95 9.17
CA TYR A 93 -13.20 10.51 8.55
C TYR A 93 -13.17 9.12 7.93
N PHE A 94 -12.03 8.42 7.90
CA PHE A 94 -11.90 7.15 7.19
C PHE A 94 -11.42 6.03 8.10
N SER A 95 -12.26 5.00 8.23
CA SER A 95 -11.95 3.75 8.93
C SER A 95 -11.62 2.65 7.93
N ASN A 96 -10.52 1.95 8.16
CA ASN A 96 -9.99 0.91 7.30
C ASN A 96 -10.20 -0.44 7.97
N TYR A 97 -10.74 -1.41 7.23
CA TYR A 97 -11.00 -2.77 7.69
C TYR A 97 -10.38 -3.75 6.70
N LEU A 98 -9.27 -4.37 7.09
CA LEU A 98 -8.58 -5.38 6.29
C LEU A 98 -8.96 -6.78 6.79
N ASP A 99 -9.60 -7.57 5.94
CA ASP A 99 -9.82 -8.99 6.16
C ASP A 99 -8.51 -9.76 5.90
N ARG A 100 -8.05 -10.51 6.91
CA ARG A 100 -6.79 -11.25 6.89
C ARG A 100 -6.80 -12.46 5.96
N LYS A 101 -7.99 -13.03 5.72
CA LYS A 101 -8.20 -14.25 4.92
C LYS A 101 -8.46 -13.94 3.46
N THR A 102 -9.19 -12.87 3.17
CA THR A 102 -9.54 -12.50 1.79
C THR A 102 -8.64 -11.41 1.22
N LEU A 103 -7.88 -10.72 2.08
CA LEU A 103 -7.07 -9.54 1.74
C LEU A 103 -7.90 -8.46 1.06
N VAL A 104 -9.16 -8.33 1.47
CA VAL A 104 -10.01 -7.22 1.07
C VAL A 104 -9.89 -6.13 2.12
N LEU A 105 -9.59 -4.91 1.66
CA LEU A 105 -9.61 -3.71 2.46
C LEU A 105 -10.88 -2.92 2.14
N GLU A 106 -11.71 -2.72 3.15
CA GLU A 106 -12.83 -1.78 3.11
C GLU A 106 -12.43 -0.46 3.76
N ILE A 107 -12.56 0.63 3.01
CA ILE A 107 -12.36 1.99 3.51
C ILE A 107 -13.75 2.61 3.62
N ARG A 108 -14.18 2.85 4.85
CA ARG A 108 -15.49 3.40 5.17
C ARG A 108 -15.34 4.85 5.60
N ASN A 109 -16.13 5.73 5.00
CA ASN A 109 -16.28 7.08 5.54
C ASN A 109 -17.17 7.01 6.79
N VAL A 110 -16.83 7.75 7.85
CA VAL A 110 -17.59 7.73 9.12
C VAL A 110 -18.77 8.69 9.12
N HIS A 111 -18.87 9.57 8.11
CA HIS A 111 -19.92 10.58 8.00
C HIS A 111 -20.99 10.26 6.96
N ASN A 112 -20.77 9.26 6.12
CA ASN A 112 -21.74 8.82 5.13
C ASN A 112 -21.57 7.31 4.86
N ASP A 113 -22.45 6.75 4.03
CA ASP A 113 -22.44 5.33 3.70
C ASP A 113 -21.45 4.97 2.58
N ASP A 114 -20.47 5.83 2.26
CA ASP A 114 -19.50 5.56 1.21
C ASP A 114 -18.49 4.48 1.65
N ILE A 115 -18.38 3.43 0.85
CA ILE A 115 -17.44 2.33 1.04
C ILE A 115 -16.59 2.15 -0.22
N VAL A 116 -15.28 2.21 -0.06
CA VAL A 116 -14.31 1.87 -1.10
C VAL A 116 -13.72 0.50 -0.80
N ILE A 117 -13.78 -0.40 -1.78
CA ILE A 117 -13.24 -1.76 -1.66
C ILE A 117 -11.95 -1.87 -2.46
N GLN A 118 -10.88 -2.27 -1.78
CA GLN A 118 -9.58 -2.55 -2.38
C GLN A 118 -9.22 -4.03 -2.21
N THR A 119 -8.56 -4.59 -3.23
CA THR A 119 -7.93 -5.92 -3.13
C THR A 119 -6.46 -5.71 -2.78
N CYS A 120 -5.97 -6.46 -1.80
CA CYS A 120 -4.65 -6.28 -1.24
C CYS A 120 -3.74 -7.48 -1.45
N ARG A 121 -2.45 -7.23 -1.32
CA ARG A 121 -1.36 -8.19 -1.29
C ARG A 121 -0.50 -7.92 -0.07
N VAL A 122 0.00 -8.99 0.54
CA VAL A 122 0.89 -8.91 1.70
C VAL A 122 2.34 -9.17 1.30
N PHE A 123 3.24 -8.41 1.92
CA PHE A 123 4.68 -8.60 1.92
C PHE A 123 5.15 -8.80 3.35
N THR A 124 6.22 -9.57 3.54
CA THR A 124 6.86 -9.73 4.84
C THR A 124 8.24 -9.10 4.79
N GLY A 125 8.57 -8.31 5.81
CA GLY A 125 9.84 -7.58 5.90
C GLY A 125 9.76 -6.19 5.27
N PHE A 126 10.41 -5.23 5.93
CA PHE A 126 10.40 -3.83 5.50
C PHE A 126 11.18 -3.62 4.20
N GLU A 127 12.21 -4.43 3.94
CA GLU A 127 13.02 -4.34 2.72
C GLU A 127 12.20 -4.52 1.45
N GLU A 128 11.21 -5.43 1.45
CA GLU A 128 10.33 -5.64 0.29
C GLU A 128 9.42 -4.43 0.04
N VAL A 129 9.00 -3.76 1.10
CA VAL A 129 8.23 -2.51 1.03
C VAL A 129 9.06 -1.41 0.36
N ILE A 130 10.33 -1.25 0.79
CA ILE A 130 11.26 -0.27 0.18
C ILE A 130 11.54 -0.59 -1.29
N LYS A 131 11.87 -1.85 -1.62
CA LYS A 131 12.12 -2.25 -3.03
C LYS A 131 10.93 -1.93 -3.93
N LYS A 132 9.70 -2.10 -3.42
CA LYS A 132 8.47 -1.79 -4.15
C LYS A 132 8.27 -0.30 -4.31
N GLN A 133 8.49 0.47 -3.25
CA GLN A 133 8.45 1.92 -3.30
C GLN A 133 9.42 2.47 -4.35
N ASP A 134 10.68 2.03 -4.36
CA ASP A 134 11.67 2.46 -5.34
C ASP A 134 11.25 2.15 -6.78
N LYS A 135 10.65 0.97 -7.00
CA LYS A 135 10.11 0.59 -8.30
C LYS A 135 8.99 1.52 -8.76
N TYR A 136 8.13 1.97 -7.84
CA TYR A 136 7.05 2.90 -8.16
C TYR A 136 7.56 4.30 -8.45
N LEU A 137 8.51 4.80 -7.66
CA LEU A 137 9.15 6.09 -7.89
C LEU A 137 9.79 6.16 -9.28
N LYS A 138 10.58 5.16 -9.65
CA LYS A 138 11.19 5.09 -11.00
C LYS A 138 10.14 5.06 -12.11
N ALA A 139 9.02 4.37 -11.88
CA ALA A 139 7.92 4.33 -12.85
C ALA A 139 7.13 5.66 -12.92
N ASP A 140 7.05 6.43 -11.84
CA ASP A 140 6.48 7.77 -11.82
C ASP A 140 7.39 8.76 -12.56
N GLU A 141 8.68 8.77 -12.24
CA GLU A 141 9.69 9.61 -12.92
C GLU A 141 9.70 9.37 -14.43
N GLU A 142 9.67 8.11 -14.87
CA GLU A 142 9.61 7.76 -16.29
C GLU A 142 8.32 8.26 -16.96
N ARG A 143 7.18 8.16 -16.27
CA ARG A 143 5.89 8.65 -16.78
C ARG A 143 5.89 10.16 -16.93
N GLU A 144 6.42 10.89 -15.96
CA GLU A 144 6.56 12.34 -16.04
C GLU A 144 7.48 12.75 -17.18
N ARG A 145 8.62 12.08 -17.34
CA ARG A 145 9.54 12.31 -18.46
C ARG A 145 8.85 12.14 -19.83
N ILE A 146 8.09 11.07 -20.00
CA ILE A 146 7.33 10.81 -21.24
C ILE A 146 6.24 11.88 -21.45
N ARG A 147 5.56 12.31 -20.37
CA ARG A 147 4.54 13.37 -20.42
C ARG A 147 5.15 14.70 -20.88
N GLU A 148 6.26 15.12 -20.27
CA GLU A 148 6.98 16.34 -20.64
C GLU A 148 7.46 16.30 -22.09
N GLU A 149 7.99 15.17 -22.55
CA GLU A 149 8.43 15.02 -23.94
C GLU A 149 7.28 15.13 -24.93
N LYS A 150 6.11 14.53 -24.62
CA LYS A 150 4.89 14.65 -25.43
C LYS A 150 4.39 16.10 -25.49
N GLU A 151 4.36 16.78 -24.35
CA GLU A 151 3.96 18.20 -24.28
C GLU A 151 4.94 19.11 -25.03
N ARG A 152 6.24 18.81 -25.01
CA ARG A 152 7.25 19.52 -25.80
C ARG A 152 6.98 19.33 -27.31
N LYS A 153 6.81 18.09 -27.77
CA LYS A 153 6.52 17.78 -29.18
C LYS A 153 5.22 18.42 -29.67
N ALA A 154 4.17 18.43 -28.84
CA ALA A 154 2.90 19.09 -29.17
C ALA A 154 3.06 20.62 -29.32
N ARG A 155 3.87 21.25 -28.47
CA ARG A 155 4.17 22.70 -28.56
C ARG A 155 5.01 23.05 -29.79
N GLU A 156 5.93 22.19 -30.20
CA GLU A 156 6.76 22.39 -31.40
C GLU A 156 5.96 22.15 -32.70
N GLY A 157 5.02 21.21 -32.71
CA GLY A 157 4.16 20.91 -33.86
C GLY A 157 3.06 21.96 -34.13
N ASN A 158 2.69 22.77 -33.14
CA ASN A 158 1.69 23.86 -33.27
C ASN A 158 2.27 25.20 -33.76
N LYS A 159 3.53 25.24 -34.21
CA LYS A 159 4.21 26.45 -34.73
C LYS A 159 4.06 26.64 -36.27
N ILE A 160 2.93 26.25 -36.86
CA ILE A 160 2.63 26.47 -38.29
C ILE A 160 1.45 27.45 -38.42
#